data_AF-A0A2T1KCP3-F1
#
_entry.id   AF-A0A2T1KCP3-F1
#
_cell.length_a   1.000
_cell.length_b   1.000
_cell.length_c   1.000
_cell.angle_alpha   90.00
_cell.angle_beta   90.00
_cell.angle_gamma   90.00
#
_symmetry.space_group_name_H-M   'P 1'
#
loop_
_entity.id
_entity.type
_entity.pdbx_description
1 polymer ?
#
loop_
_entity_poly.entity_id
_entity_poly.type
_entity_poly.pdbx_seq_one_letter_code
_entity_poly.pdbx_strand_id
1 'polypeptide(L)'
;MNFAKEPRLAWLAVPLFALLVSSYSHSAEPPMFTVQNTTIPDVLSPSALPYAFYVFEPEDYWAEPVDSWWMNFSNWVIRQERVHGSTVQTFGAWADRTLSRSSHSIPGNESYLRLGFAAESEYSDIAQFKPEVRFRLEVPTTEEKLRLVIESESDELIPLGERERDRRLTEPERTDTETTGALRYLSQVGDAINLSTDIGGRLRLPPEVFWRTTARKDWQLDDAWALRVQQRLYYFHTRGWGARSWIGANRAVGNGWRFYTSSELEWLHSDRKFEAAQVFSANKRLNNRSTVTPRLAALGESQPSWRTTSYFVDMTWRYRLYEDWLFAELIPALEFPREQSFKDQASVIFRIEMYFSGTIERK
;
A
#
# COMPACT_ATOMS: atom_id res chain seq x y z
N MET A 1 -85.82 -42.79 -34.29
CA MET A 1 -87.19 -42.36 -34.64
C MET A 1 -87.22 -40.85 -34.52
N ASN A 2 -87.53 -40.17 -35.62
CA ASN A 2 -87.52 -38.70 -35.76
C ASN A 2 -88.76 -38.06 -35.12
N PHE A 3 -88.75 -36.72 -35.09
CA PHE A 3 -89.80 -35.75 -34.73
C PHE A 3 -89.74 -35.24 -33.28
N ALA A 4 -89.20 -34.05 -33.02
CA ALA A 4 -89.72 -32.71 -33.36
C ALA A 4 -91.09 -32.41 -32.72
N LYS A 5 -91.10 -31.50 -31.74
CA LYS A 5 -92.22 -30.58 -31.46
C LYS A 5 -91.80 -29.50 -30.45
N GLU A 6 -91.58 -28.31 -30.97
CA GLU A 6 -91.91 -27.03 -30.32
C GLU A 6 -93.35 -26.63 -30.71
N PRO A 7 -93.92 -25.48 -30.29
CA PRO A 7 -93.73 -24.63 -29.09
C PRO A 7 -95.09 -24.26 -28.43
N ARG A 8 -95.10 -23.43 -27.37
CA ARG A 8 -95.96 -22.22 -27.28
C ARG A 8 -95.76 -21.40 -25.99
N LEU A 9 -95.67 -20.08 -26.21
CA LEU A 9 -95.64 -18.97 -25.25
C LEU A 9 -96.95 -18.83 -24.43
N ALA A 10 -96.83 -18.36 -23.18
CA ALA A 10 -97.70 -17.31 -22.60
C ALA A 10 -97.17 -16.79 -21.23
N TRP A 11 -96.51 -15.62 -21.27
CA TRP A 11 -96.61 -14.41 -20.44
C TRP A 11 -97.10 -14.40 -18.96
N LEU A 12 -96.38 -13.55 -18.19
CA LEU A 12 -96.72 -12.75 -16.99
C LEU A 12 -96.46 -13.31 -15.58
N ALA A 13 -95.37 -12.84 -14.93
CA ALA A 13 -95.41 -11.93 -13.77
C ALA A 13 -93.98 -11.53 -13.30
N VAL A 14 -93.82 -10.25 -12.97
CA VAL A 14 -92.65 -9.53 -12.44
C VAL A 14 -92.83 -9.37 -10.90
N PRO A 15 -91.78 -9.45 -10.05
CA PRO A 15 -91.06 -8.25 -9.55
C PRO A 15 -89.52 -8.46 -9.43
N LEU A 16 -88.70 -7.57 -9.98
CA LEU A 16 -88.04 -6.41 -9.37
C LEU A 16 -86.95 -6.70 -8.29
N PHE A 17 -85.69 -6.54 -8.71
CA PHE A 17 -84.55 -5.89 -8.04
C PHE A 17 -84.08 -6.32 -6.65
N ALA A 18 -82.86 -6.88 -6.57
CA ALA A 18 -81.75 -6.32 -5.78
C ALA A 18 -80.41 -7.01 -6.12
N LEU A 19 -79.41 -6.20 -6.46
CA LEU A 19 -77.99 -6.56 -6.64
C LEU A 19 -77.36 -7.09 -5.37
N LEU A 20 -76.43 -8.06 -5.50
CA LEU A 20 -75.20 -8.12 -4.69
C LEU A 20 -74.14 -8.97 -5.44
N VAL A 21 -73.09 -8.27 -5.88
CA VAL A 21 -71.88 -8.84 -6.48
C VAL A 21 -71.06 -9.51 -5.38
N SER A 22 -70.67 -10.77 -5.58
CA SER A 22 -69.59 -11.41 -4.81
C SER A 22 -68.59 -12.02 -5.79
N SER A 23 -67.47 -11.33 -5.93
CA SER A 23 -66.32 -11.68 -6.75
C SER A 23 -65.57 -12.88 -6.14
N TYR A 24 -65.33 -13.90 -6.97
CA TYR A 24 -64.54 -15.08 -6.65
C TYR A 24 -63.06 -14.71 -6.40
N SER A 25 -62.57 -14.99 -5.20
CA SER A 25 -61.16 -14.88 -4.83
C SER A 25 -60.36 -16.06 -5.40
N HIS A 26 -59.36 -15.77 -6.25
CA HIS A 26 -58.27 -16.70 -6.56
C HIS A 26 -57.31 -16.74 -5.37
N SER A 27 -57.05 -17.94 -4.84
CA SER A 27 -56.04 -18.17 -3.83
C SER A 27 -54.66 -18.19 -4.50
N ALA A 28 -53.83 -17.19 -4.20
CA ALA A 28 -52.40 -17.20 -4.50
C ALA A 28 -51.65 -17.43 -3.18
N GLU A 29 -50.77 -18.43 -3.17
CA GLU A 29 -49.84 -18.68 -2.06
C GLU A 29 -48.95 -17.44 -1.83
N PRO A 30 -48.61 -17.08 -0.57
CA PRO A 30 -47.74 -15.94 -0.32
C PRO A 30 -46.30 -16.27 -0.74
N PRO A 31 -45.56 -15.33 -1.35
CA PRO A 31 -44.15 -15.53 -1.65
C PRO A 31 -43.34 -15.65 -0.35
N MET A 32 -42.56 -16.73 -0.22
CA MET A 32 -41.71 -17.08 0.94
C MET A 32 -40.43 -16.23 1.07
N PHE A 33 -40.32 -15.11 0.36
CA PHE A 33 -39.20 -14.18 0.50
C PHE A 33 -39.70 -12.74 0.36
N THR A 34 -39.92 -12.09 1.49
CA THR A 34 -40.03 -10.63 1.54
C THR A 34 -38.62 -10.08 1.36
N VAL A 35 -38.25 -9.69 0.13
CA VAL A 35 -37.07 -8.85 -0.08
C VAL A 35 -37.43 -7.51 0.57
N GLN A 36 -36.93 -7.27 1.78
CA GLN A 36 -36.93 -5.92 2.33
C GLN A 36 -36.14 -5.06 1.34
N ASN A 37 -36.83 -4.15 0.65
CA ASN A 37 -36.21 -3.09 -0.13
C ASN A 37 -35.59 -2.10 0.86
N THR A 38 -34.53 -2.53 1.54
CA THR A 38 -33.71 -1.68 2.39
C THR A 38 -32.99 -0.73 1.46
N THR A 39 -33.26 0.57 1.59
CA THR A 39 -32.64 1.55 0.70
C THR A 39 -31.13 1.57 0.95
N ILE A 40 -30.31 1.86 -0.07
CA ILE A 40 -28.84 1.93 0.08
C ILE A 40 -28.41 2.80 1.29
N PRO A 41 -29.07 3.94 1.59
CA PRO A 41 -28.80 4.70 2.81
C PRO A 41 -29.03 3.93 4.12
N ASP A 42 -30.05 3.08 4.20
CA ASP A 42 -30.36 2.30 5.40
C ASP A 42 -29.32 1.20 5.64
N VAL A 43 -28.82 0.56 4.57
CA VAL A 43 -27.76 -0.46 4.63
C VAL A 43 -26.41 0.14 5.01
N LEU A 44 -26.15 1.40 4.62
CA LEU A 44 -24.92 2.13 4.93
C LEU A 44 -25.02 2.98 6.21
N SER A 45 -26.10 2.85 6.97
CA SER A 45 -26.28 3.60 8.21
C SER A 45 -25.27 3.17 9.28
N PRO A 46 -24.80 4.09 10.16
CA PRO A 46 -23.86 3.76 11.23
C PRO A 46 -24.27 2.64 12.17
N SER A 47 -25.56 2.41 12.34
CA SER A 47 -26.12 1.33 13.15
C SER A 47 -26.22 -0.02 12.41
N ALA A 48 -26.19 -0.03 11.08
CA ALA A 48 -26.33 -1.24 10.26
C ALA A 48 -24.98 -1.88 9.86
N LEU A 49 -23.89 -1.11 9.87
CA LEU A 49 -22.57 -1.65 9.54
C LEU A 49 -21.92 -2.35 10.75
N PRO A 50 -21.10 -3.40 10.54
CA PRO A 50 -20.40 -4.08 11.63
C PRO A 50 -19.55 -3.11 12.43
N TYR A 51 -19.42 -3.32 13.75
CA TYR A 51 -18.59 -2.48 14.61
C TYR A 51 -17.14 -2.33 14.10
N ALA A 52 -16.60 -3.35 13.44
CA ALA A 52 -15.28 -3.32 12.80
C ALA A 52 -15.14 -2.30 11.63
N PHE A 53 -16.25 -1.73 11.17
CA PHE A 53 -16.27 -0.69 10.14
C PHE A 53 -15.97 0.71 10.71
N TYR A 54 -16.40 0.98 11.96
CA TYR A 54 -16.22 2.25 12.65
C TYR A 54 -15.11 2.17 13.71
N VAL A 55 -14.67 3.34 14.17
CA VAL A 55 -13.71 3.51 15.27
C VAL A 55 -14.28 4.35 16.41
N PHE A 56 -15.60 4.52 16.39
CA PHE A 56 -16.42 5.23 17.35
C PHE A 56 -17.68 4.38 17.58
N GLU A 57 -18.30 4.50 18.75
CA GLU A 57 -19.55 3.80 19.01
C GLU A 57 -20.66 4.43 18.14
N PRO A 58 -21.63 3.68 17.57
CA PRO A 58 -22.62 4.25 16.66
C PRO A 58 -23.38 5.49 17.20
N GLU A 59 -23.45 5.64 18.52
CA GLU A 59 -24.00 6.80 19.21
C GLU A 59 -23.11 8.06 19.15
N ASP A 60 -21.78 7.90 19.09
CA ASP A 60 -20.81 8.99 18.96
C ASP A 60 -20.88 9.70 17.59
N TYR A 61 -21.49 9.07 16.58
CA TYR A 61 -21.69 9.69 15.27
C TYR A 61 -22.49 11.00 15.35
N TRP A 62 -23.37 11.11 16.35
CA TRP A 62 -24.21 12.26 16.60
C TRP A 62 -23.69 13.17 17.72
N ALA A 63 -22.52 12.87 18.28
CA ALA A 63 -21.93 13.69 19.33
C ALA A 63 -21.46 15.04 18.77
N GLU A 64 -21.77 16.12 19.48
CA GLU A 64 -21.27 17.45 19.12
C GLU A 64 -19.75 17.52 19.36
N PRO A 65 -18.97 18.08 18.42
CA PRO A 65 -17.53 18.20 18.58
C PRO A 65 -17.20 19.05 19.80
N VAL A 66 -16.51 18.47 20.79
CA VAL A 66 -16.04 19.23 21.94
C VAL A 66 -14.81 20.04 21.52
N ASP A 67 -14.93 21.36 21.63
CA ASP A 67 -13.84 22.29 21.32
C ASP A 67 -12.66 21.99 22.27
N SER A 68 -11.58 21.46 21.70
CA SER A 68 -10.40 21.06 22.45
C SER A 68 -9.14 21.55 21.77
N TRP A 69 -8.07 21.68 22.55
CA TRP A 69 -6.74 21.99 22.02
C TRP A 69 -6.31 20.98 20.94
N TRP A 70 -6.68 19.71 21.10
CA TRP A 70 -6.44 18.65 20.12
C TRP A 70 -7.21 18.85 18.81
N MET A 71 -8.47 19.30 18.87
CA MET A 71 -9.25 19.62 17.67
C MET A 71 -8.67 20.81 16.89
N ASN A 72 -8.21 21.84 17.59
CA ASN A 72 -7.57 22.98 16.95
C ASN A 72 -6.24 22.60 16.27
N PHE A 73 -5.43 21.76 16.94
CA PHE A 73 -4.19 21.24 16.37
C PHE A 73 -4.45 20.33 15.16
N SER A 74 -5.39 19.38 15.24
CA SER A 74 -5.74 18.50 14.12
C SER A 74 -6.27 19.28 12.92
N ASN A 75 -7.15 20.27 13.16
CA ASN A 75 -7.67 21.14 12.11
C ASN A 75 -6.57 21.98 11.48
N TRP A 76 -5.60 22.46 12.26
CA TRP A 76 -4.43 23.16 11.74
C TRP A 76 -3.58 22.25 10.84
N VAL A 77 -3.29 21.01 11.26
CA VAL A 77 -2.54 20.03 10.45
C VAL A 77 -3.28 19.70 9.14
N ILE A 78 -4.58 19.42 9.21
CA ILE A 78 -5.42 19.17 8.03
C ILE A 78 -5.44 20.38 7.09
N ARG A 79 -5.45 21.59 7.65
CA ARG A 79 -5.38 22.83 6.85
C ARG A 79 -4.03 23.00 6.18
N GLN A 80 -2.92 22.66 6.84
CA GLN A 80 -1.59 22.67 6.22
C GLN A 80 -1.52 21.69 5.04
N GLU A 81 -2.11 20.49 5.18
CA GLU A 81 -2.23 19.55 4.07
C GLU A 81 -3.00 20.15 2.90
N ARG A 82 -4.18 20.75 3.10
CA ARG A 82 -4.93 21.33 1.96
C ARG A 82 -4.17 22.45 1.24
N VAL A 83 -3.43 23.26 2.00
CA VAL A 83 -2.67 24.39 1.46
C VAL A 83 -1.41 23.91 0.72
N HIS A 84 -0.67 22.94 1.29
CA HIS A 84 0.57 22.46 0.70
C HIS A 84 0.36 21.31 -0.30
N GLY A 85 -0.64 20.46 -0.10
CA GLY A 85 -1.04 19.38 -1.00
C GLY A 85 -1.51 19.91 -2.35
N SER A 86 -2.30 20.99 -2.37
CA SER A 86 -2.64 21.70 -3.61
C SER A 86 -1.41 22.34 -4.27
N THR A 87 -0.42 22.79 -3.50
CA THR A 87 0.85 23.32 -4.02
C THR A 87 1.72 22.22 -4.63
N VAL A 88 1.79 21.02 -4.03
CA VAL A 88 2.49 19.85 -4.57
C VAL A 88 1.78 19.33 -5.83
N GLN A 89 0.45 19.26 -5.83
CA GLN A 89 -0.34 18.93 -7.02
C GLN A 89 -0.16 19.97 -8.13
N THR A 90 -0.12 21.26 -7.79
CA THR A 90 0.11 22.34 -8.77
C THR A 90 1.55 22.33 -9.29
N PHE A 91 2.54 22.01 -8.46
CA PHE A 91 3.93 21.89 -8.87
C PHE A 91 4.15 20.66 -9.76
N GLY A 92 3.54 19.52 -9.42
CA GLY A 92 3.51 18.31 -10.26
C GLY A 92 2.82 18.57 -11.60
N ALA A 93 1.65 19.22 -11.60
CA ALA A 93 0.94 19.59 -12.82
C ALA A 93 1.65 20.69 -13.64
N TRP A 94 2.37 21.61 -12.99
CA TRP A 94 3.20 22.62 -13.65
C TRP A 94 4.44 21.99 -14.30
N ALA A 95 5.12 21.08 -13.61
CA ALA A 95 6.26 20.34 -14.15
C ALA A 95 5.83 19.48 -15.35
N ASP A 96 4.72 18.76 -15.23
CA ASP A 96 4.14 17.98 -16.33
C ASP A 96 3.79 18.87 -17.54
N ARG A 97 3.14 20.03 -17.33
CA ARG A 97 2.76 20.94 -18.44
C ARG A 97 3.92 21.69 -19.07
N THR A 98 4.91 22.10 -18.28
CA THR A 98 6.03 22.92 -18.75
C THR A 98 7.02 22.09 -19.57
N LEU A 99 7.11 20.79 -19.29
CA LEU A 99 8.14 19.92 -19.86
C LEU A 99 7.63 18.91 -20.91
N SER A 100 6.35 18.50 -20.88
CA SER A 100 5.83 17.47 -21.81
C SER A 100 5.25 17.99 -23.14
N ARG A 101 4.98 19.30 -23.25
CA ARG A 101 4.34 19.95 -24.44
C ARG A 101 3.14 19.19 -25.03
N SER A 102 2.44 18.37 -24.24
CA SER A 102 1.25 17.65 -24.63
C SER A 102 0.30 17.48 -23.43
N SER A 103 -1.00 17.64 -23.67
CA SER A 103 -2.02 17.76 -22.63
C SER A 103 -2.61 16.41 -22.18
N HIS A 104 -1.88 15.30 -22.36
CA HIS A 104 -2.36 13.96 -22.02
C HIS A 104 -1.58 13.41 -20.82
N SER A 105 -2.28 13.15 -19.72
CA SER A 105 -1.76 12.43 -18.56
C SER A 105 -1.45 10.98 -18.95
N ILE A 106 -0.18 10.59 -18.94
CA ILE A 106 0.25 9.21 -19.15
C ILE A 106 0.03 8.44 -17.83
N PRO A 107 -0.61 7.25 -17.82
CA PRO A 107 -0.69 6.40 -16.63
C PRO A 107 0.71 6.06 -16.13
N GLY A 108 0.98 6.24 -14.83
CA GLY A 108 2.25 5.85 -14.20
C GLY A 108 3.20 6.98 -13.77
N ASN A 109 2.70 8.21 -13.55
CA ASN A 109 3.46 9.22 -12.81
C ASN A 109 3.52 8.82 -11.32
N GLU A 110 4.66 8.25 -10.90
CA GLU A 110 4.92 7.81 -9.52
C GLU A 110 5.52 8.93 -8.64
N SER A 111 5.34 10.20 -9.01
CA SER A 111 5.85 11.31 -8.20
C SER A 111 5.11 11.41 -6.86
N TYR A 112 5.87 11.47 -5.76
CA TYR A 112 5.34 11.64 -4.41
C TYR A 112 6.30 12.41 -3.50
N LEU A 113 5.74 13.03 -2.46
CA LEU A 113 6.46 13.52 -1.30
C LEU A 113 5.95 12.75 -0.07
N ARG A 114 6.84 12.12 0.67
CA ARG A 114 6.60 11.42 1.92
C ARG A 114 7.37 12.11 3.04
N LEU A 115 6.63 12.58 4.04
CA LEU A 115 7.20 13.15 5.26
C LEU A 115 6.88 12.21 6.41
N GLY A 116 7.90 11.72 7.09
CA GLY A 116 7.81 10.83 8.23
C GLY A 116 8.45 11.45 9.46
N PHE A 117 7.90 11.13 10.63
CA PHE A 117 8.50 11.44 11.92
C PHE A 117 8.52 10.15 12.73
N ALA A 118 9.70 9.64 13.04
CA ALA A 118 9.87 8.45 13.85
C ALA A 118 10.42 8.82 15.24
N ALA A 119 9.82 8.26 16.28
CA ALA A 119 10.35 8.24 17.62
C ALA A 119 10.71 6.79 17.95
N GLU A 120 11.99 6.53 18.17
CA GLU A 120 12.51 5.19 18.46
C GLU A 120 13.02 5.13 19.88
N SER A 121 12.60 4.12 20.64
CA SER A 121 13.10 3.83 21.98
C SER A 121 13.66 2.42 22.00
N GLU A 122 14.93 2.30 22.39
CA GLU A 122 15.61 1.03 22.61
C GLU A 122 15.83 0.79 24.10
N TYR A 123 15.99 -0.48 24.49
CA TYR A 123 16.24 -0.84 25.88
C TYR A 123 17.49 -0.13 26.43
N SER A 124 17.31 0.68 27.47
CA SER A 124 18.34 1.50 28.15
C SER A 124 18.64 2.87 27.52
N ASP A 125 18.01 3.24 26.41
CA ASP A 125 18.20 4.54 25.75
C ASP A 125 16.93 5.40 25.77
N ILE A 126 17.14 6.72 25.82
CA ILE A 126 16.07 7.71 25.73
C ILE A 126 15.54 7.72 24.29
N ALA A 127 14.22 7.91 24.13
CA ALA A 127 13.60 7.98 22.82
C ALA A 127 14.28 9.02 21.92
N GLN A 128 14.77 8.58 20.75
CA GLN A 128 15.40 9.41 19.75
C GLN A 128 14.38 9.80 18.68
N PHE A 129 14.36 11.09 18.33
CA PHE A 129 13.52 11.62 17.27
C PHE A 129 14.29 11.65 15.95
N LYS A 130 13.75 10.97 14.94
CA LYS A 130 14.33 10.85 13.59
C LYS A 130 13.33 11.40 12.58
N PRO A 131 13.53 12.62 12.05
CA PRO A 131 12.74 13.10 10.92
C PRO A 131 13.13 12.33 9.65
N GLU A 132 12.13 11.84 8.93
CA GLU A 132 12.29 11.10 7.68
C GLU A 132 11.69 11.94 6.55
N VAL A 133 12.48 12.27 5.52
CA VAL A 133 11.97 13.00 4.35
C VAL A 133 12.34 12.22 3.10
N ARG A 134 11.32 11.80 2.36
CA ARG A 134 11.46 11.15 1.06
C ARG A 134 10.67 11.94 0.04
N PHE A 135 11.29 12.29 -1.07
CA PHE A 135 10.58 12.81 -2.22
C PHE A 135 10.99 11.98 -3.42
N ARG A 136 10.11 11.80 -4.40
CA ARG A 136 10.39 11.20 -5.69
C ARG A 136 9.71 12.05 -6.73
N LEU A 137 10.48 12.58 -7.65
CA LEU A 137 9.96 13.25 -8.84
C LEU A 137 10.38 12.42 -10.04
N GLU A 138 9.40 11.91 -10.78
CA GLU A 138 9.60 11.12 -11.98
C GLU A 138 8.97 11.84 -13.17
N VAL A 139 9.84 12.42 -14.01
CA VAL A 139 9.39 13.19 -15.17
C VAL A 139 9.65 12.36 -16.43
N PRO A 140 8.61 12.03 -17.22
CA PRO A 140 8.80 11.42 -18.53
C PRO A 140 9.46 12.43 -19.46
N THR A 141 10.48 12.00 -20.20
CA THR A 141 11.11 12.84 -21.23
C THR A 141 10.42 12.64 -22.59
N THR A 142 10.90 13.30 -23.65
CA THR A 142 10.36 13.16 -25.02
C THR A 142 10.38 11.72 -25.53
N GLU A 143 11.24 10.87 -24.97
CA GLU A 143 11.22 9.43 -25.18
C GLU A 143 10.59 8.76 -23.95
N GLU A 144 9.49 8.03 -24.12
CA GLU A 144 8.76 7.33 -23.03
C GLU A 144 9.64 6.36 -22.21
N LYS A 145 10.80 6.00 -22.76
CA LYS A 145 11.81 5.11 -22.16
C LYS A 145 12.84 5.84 -21.30
N LEU A 146 12.94 7.16 -21.37
CA LEU A 146 13.88 7.95 -20.59
C LEU A 146 13.12 8.76 -19.55
N ARG A 147 13.51 8.61 -18.28
CA ARG A 147 12.87 9.24 -17.13
C ARG A 147 13.89 9.98 -16.29
N LEU A 148 13.56 11.20 -15.86
CA LEU A 148 14.35 11.92 -14.86
C LEU A 148 13.80 11.58 -13.48
N VAL A 149 14.65 11.01 -12.62
CA VAL A 149 14.29 10.60 -11.25
C VAL A 149 15.10 11.41 -10.25
N ILE A 150 14.41 12.14 -9.37
CA ILE A 150 15.04 12.88 -8.27
C ILE A 150 14.45 12.38 -6.95
N GLU A 151 15.26 11.69 -6.13
CA GLU A 151 14.90 11.20 -4.79
C GLU A 151 15.77 11.80 -3.66
N SER A 152 15.49 11.59 -2.37
CA SER A 152 16.33 12.11 -1.27
C SER A 152 17.51 11.22 -0.86
N GLU A 153 17.41 9.89 -0.99
CA GLU A 153 18.50 8.98 -0.61
C GLU A 153 18.44 7.61 -1.34
N SER A 154 19.60 7.01 -1.59
CA SER A 154 19.75 5.66 -2.18
C SER A 154 19.87 4.59 -1.10
N ASP A 155 19.07 3.54 -1.20
CA ASP A 155 19.15 2.40 -0.28
C ASP A 155 20.50 1.64 -0.41
N GLU A 156 21.18 1.68 -1.57
CA GLU A 156 22.49 1.02 -1.77
C GLU A 156 23.62 1.61 -0.91
N LEU A 157 23.43 2.83 -0.40
CA LEU A 157 24.41 3.43 0.49
C LEU A 157 24.18 3.05 1.96
N ILE A 158 23.10 2.38 2.27
CA ILE A 158 22.81 1.89 3.62
C ILE A 158 23.21 0.42 3.66
N PRO A 159 24.05 -0.03 4.61
CA PRO A 159 24.38 -1.45 4.79
C PRO A 159 23.11 -2.30 4.88
N LEU A 160 23.13 -3.53 4.36
CA LEU A 160 21.94 -4.37 4.28
C LEU A 160 21.32 -4.60 5.66
N GLY A 161 22.16 -4.85 6.66
CA GLY A 161 21.68 -5.06 8.04
C GLY A 161 20.96 -3.84 8.62
N GLU A 162 21.46 -2.63 8.35
CA GLU A 162 20.83 -1.38 8.79
C GLU A 162 19.53 -1.13 8.01
N ARG A 163 19.55 -1.32 6.68
CA ARG A 163 18.38 -1.20 5.80
C ARG A 163 17.24 -2.11 6.23
N GLU A 164 17.57 -3.33 6.66
CA GLU A 164 16.60 -4.30 7.17
C GLU A 164 16.01 -3.89 8.54
N ARG A 165 16.86 -3.35 9.43
CA ARG A 165 16.52 -2.94 10.79
C ARG A 165 15.80 -1.60 10.91
N ASP A 166 16.02 -0.67 10.00
CA ASP A 166 15.44 0.69 10.03
C ASP A 166 13.92 0.67 9.76
N ARG A 167 13.38 -0.46 9.25
CA ARG A 167 11.95 -0.77 9.08
C ARG A 167 11.15 0.36 8.40
N ARG A 168 11.82 1.18 7.58
CA ARG A 168 11.21 2.32 6.87
C ARG A 168 10.35 1.91 5.68
N LEU A 169 10.51 0.68 5.19
CA LEU A 169 9.83 0.17 4.00
C LEU A 169 9.50 -1.32 4.18
N THR A 170 8.36 -1.73 3.66
CA THR A 170 7.96 -3.15 3.58
C THR A 170 8.47 -3.76 2.27
N GLU A 171 8.62 -5.08 2.20
CA GLU A 171 9.36 -5.77 1.13
C GLU A 171 8.81 -5.67 -0.32
N PRO A 172 7.58 -5.20 -0.64
CA PRO A 172 7.28 -4.78 -2.01
C PRO A 172 7.69 -3.33 -2.30
N GLU A 173 7.79 -2.46 -1.28
CA GLU A 173 8.11 -1.03 -1.44
C GLU A 173 9.63 -0.79 -1.57
N ARG A 174 10.45 -1.65 -0.95
CA ARG A 174 11.92 -1.58 -0.99
C ARG A 174 12.54 -1.88 -2.35
N THR A 175 11.85 -2.63 -3.21
CA THR A 175 12.44 -3.05 -4.49
C THR A 175 12.42 -1.93 -5.52
N ASP A 176 11.50 -0.96 -5.36
CA ASP A 176 11.17 0.07 -6.35
C ASP A 176 11.69 1.49 -5.97
N THR A 177 12.39 1.65 -4.83
CA THR A 177 12.99 2.92 -4.36
C THR A 177 14.40 3.15 -4.93
N GLU A 178 14.66 4.35 -5.48
CA GLU A 178 15.86 4.63 -6.30
C GLU A 178 16.34 6.12 -6.29
N THR A 179 17.54 6.35 -5.75
CA THR A 179 18.52 7.47 -5.80
C THR A 179 18.20 8.88 -6.37
N THR A 180 18.64 9.90 -5.61
CA THR A 180 18.75 11.34 -5.91
C THR A 180 19.50 11.72 -7.19
N GLY A 181 18.75 12.04 -8.25
CA GLY A 181 19.21 12.79 -9.42
C GLY A 181 19.79 11.92 -10.53
N ALA A 182 18.96 11.09 -11.16
CA ALA A 182 19.36 10.21 -12.25
C ALA A 182 18.51 10.36 -13.50
N LEU A 183 19.16 10.15 -14.63
CA LEU A 183 18.52 9.78 -15.88
C LEU A 183 18.41 8.26 -15.91
N ARG A 184 17.18 7.77 -15.90
CA ARG A 184 16.85 6.34 -16.01
C ARG A 184 16.44 6.03 -17.44
N TYR A 185 17.13 5.07 -18.04
CA TYR A 185 16.74 4.46 -19.30
C TYR A 185 16.08 3.11 -19.04
N LEU A 186 14.88 2.94 -19.57
CA LEU A 186 14.06 1.74 -19.49
C LEU A 186 14.11 0.98 -20.80
N SER A 187 14.42 -0.30 -20.71
CA SER A 187 14.44 -1.22 -21.83
C SER A 187 13.86 -2.57 -21.42
N GLN A 188 13.43 -3.34 -22.40
CA GLN A 188 12.97 -4.70 -22.20
C GLN A 188 13.83 -5.61 -23.07
N VAL A 189 14.36 -6.67 -22.45
CA VAL A 189 15.15 -7.68 -23.15
C VAL A 189 14.26 -8.90 -23.39
N GLY A 190 13.87 -9.10 -24.65
CA GLY A 190 12.80 -10.02 -25.02
C GLY A 190 11.45 -9.57 -24.47
N ASP A 191 10.52 -10.50 -24.27
CA ASP A 191 9.14 -10.18 -23.87
C ASP A 191 8.89 -10.24 -22.35
N ALA A 192 9.94 -10.37 -21.53
CA ALA A 192 9.74 -10.68 -20.11
C ALA A 192 10.79 -10.17 -19.11
N ILE A 193 11.93 -9.65 -19.55
CA ILE A 193 12.95 -9.09 -18.63
C ILE A 193 12.90 -7.57 -18.73
N ASN A 194 12.56 -6.91 -17.63
CA ASN A 194 12.62 -5.47 -17.50
C ASN A 194 14.05 -5.07 -17.12
N LEU A 195 14.69 -4.23 -17.94
CA LEU A 195 16.05 -3.74 -17.72
C LEU A 195 16.00 -2.22 -17.54
N SER A 196 16.47 -1.72 -16.39
CA SER A 196 16.69 -0.30 -16.16
C SER A 196 18.18 0.00 -16.04
N THR A 197 18.62 1.09 -16.64
CA THR A 197 19.97 1.63 -16.46
C THR A 197 19.86 3.06 -15.99
N ASP A 198 20.44 3.36 -14.85
CA ASP A 198 20.45 4.69 -14.24
C ASP A 198 21.86 5.27 -14.31
N ILE A 199 21.95 6.52 -14.74
CA ILE A 199 23.15 7.33 -14.66
C ILE A 199 22.78 8.61 -13.94
N GLY A 200 23.44 8.90 -12.83
CA GLY A 200 23.05 10.03 -12.00
C GLY A 200 24.16 10.59 -11.13
N GLY A 201 23.81 11.66 -10.44
CA GLY A 201 24.70 12.38 -9.55
C GLY A 201 23.96 12.92 -8.35
N ARG A 202 24.50 12.66 -7.16
CA ARG A 202 24.03 13.26 -5.90
C ARG A 202 24.79 14.55 -5.64
N LEU A 203 24.03 15.63 -5.47
CA LEU A 203 24.53 16.94 -5.06
C LEU A 203 24.82 16.96 -3.55
N ARG A 204 25.80 16.16 -3.11
CA ARG A 204 26.43 16.29 -1.79
C ARG A 204 27.86 16.79 -1.96
N LEU A 205 28.52 17.22 -0.89
CA LEU A 205 29.95 17.58 -0.93
C LEU A 205 30.74 16.47 -0.22
N PRO A 206 31.63 15.73 -0.91
CA PRO A 206 31.96 15.79 -2.34
C PRO A 206 30.84 15.20 -3.24
N PRO A 207 30.67 15.72 -4.47
CA PRO A 207 29.61 15.27 -5.38
C PRO A 207 29.75 13.80 -5.72
N GLU A 208 28.63 13.08 -5.77
CA GLU A 208 28.65 11.65 -6.03
C GLU A 208 27.99 11.23 -7.31
N VAL A 209 28.80 10.81 -8.29
CA VAL A 209 28.30 10.16 -9.50
C VAL A 209 28.13 8.66 -9.30
N PHE A 210 27.12 8.11 -9.96
CA PHE A 210 26.84 6.68 -9.94
C PHE A 210 26.31 6.18 -11.28
N TRP A 211 26.53 4.88 -11.49
CA TRP A 211 25.93 4.11 -12.57
C TRP A 211 25.28 2.87 -11.95
N ARG A 212 24.10 2.51 -12.42
CA ARG A 212 23.38 1.32 -11.97
C ARG A 212 22.67 0.67 -13.13
N THR A 213 22.65 -0.66 -13.12
CA THR A 213 21.80 -1.44 -14.02
C THR A 213 21.05 -2.49 -13.21
N THR A 214 19.73 -2.54 -13.40
CA THR A 214 18.84 -3.49 -12.73
C THR A 214 18.13 -4.32 -13.79
N ALA A 215 18.29 -5.64 -13.72
CA ALA A 215 17.51 -6.61 -14.47
C ALA A 215 16.49 -7.23 -13.52
N ARG A 216 15.21 -7.17 -13.89
CA ARG A 216 14.11 -7.71 -13.11
C ARG A 216 13.24 -8.61 -13.98
N LYS A 217 12.81 -9.72 -13.38
CA LYS A 217 11.78 -10.57 -13.97
C LYS A 217 10.80 -11.04 -12.91
N ASP A 218 9.54 -11.02 -13.30
CA ASP A 218 8.41 -11.47 -12.51
C ASP A 218 7.84 -12.73 -13.18
N TRP A 219 7.58 -13.77 -12.39
CA TRP A 219 6.95 -15.02 -12.82
C TRP A 219 5.74 -15.30 -11.95
N GLN A 220 4.65 -15.71 -12.57
CA GLN A 220 3.55 -16.36 -11.89
C GLN A 220 3.80 -17.87 -11.97
N LEU A 221 4.21 -18.50 -10.86
CA LEU A 221 4.56 -19.93 -10.85
C LEU A 221 3.31 -20.82 -10.89
N ASP A 222 2.26 -20.41 -10.19
CA ASP A 222 0.92 -21.00 -10.17
C ASP A 222 -0.11 -19.91 -9.81
N ASP A 223 -1.38 -20.28 -9.60
CA ASP A 223 -2.43 -19.31 -9.23
C ASP A 223 -2.20 -18.61 -7.88
N ALA A 224 -1.31 -19.13 -7.04
CA ALA A 224 -1.08 -18.65 -5.67
C ALA A 224 0.27 -17.94 -5.49
N TRP A 225 1.32 -18.33 -6.22
CA TRP A 225 2.69 -17.88 -6.04
C TRP A 225 3.14 -16.95 -7.15
N ALA A 226 3.48 -15.74 -6.76
CA ALA A 226 4.22 -14.80 -7.59
C ALA A 226 5.68 -14.75 -7.12
N LEU A 227 6.61 -14.98 -8.04
CA LEU A 227 8.06 -14.93 -7.83
C LEU A 227 8.63 -13.72 -8.57
N ARG A 228 9.52 -12.98 -7.92
CA ARG A 228 10.29 -11.90 -8.52
C ARG A 228 11.76 -12.15 -8.26
N VAL A 229 12.56 -12.06 -9.31
CA VAL A 229 14.02 -12.07 -9.22
C VAL A 229 14.55 -10.76 -9.76
N GLN A 230 15.48 -10.18 -9.02
CA GLN A 230 16.14 -8.94 -9.37
C GLN A 230 17.65 -9.11 -9.22
N GLN A 231 18.37 -8.76 -10.29
CA GLN A 231 19.81 -8.63 -10.27
C GLN A 231 20.16 -7.17 -10.52
N ARG A 232 20.97 -6.60 -9.64
CA ARG A 232 21.43 -5.22 -9.74
C ARG A 232 22.94 -5.17 -9.70
N LEU A 233 23.52 -4.38 -10.59
CA LEU A 233 24.94 -4.05 -10.62
C LEU A 233 25.05 -2.54 -10.50
N TYR A 234 25.93 -2.07 -9.62
CA TYR A 234 26.08 -0.64 -9.40
C TYR A 234 27.55 -0.26 -9.20
N TYR A 235 27.85 0.99 -9.52
CA TYR A 235 29.12 1.63 -9.28
C TYR A 235 28.87 3.03 -8.71
N PHE A 236 29.44 3.30 -7.55
CA PHE A 236 29.51 4.63 -6.96
C PHE A 236 30.96 5.08 -6.93
N HIS A 237 31.26 6.31 -7.35
CA HIS A 237 32.67 6.75 -7.37
C HIS A 237 33.31 6.78 -5.96
N THR A 238 32.52 6.87 -4.87
CA THR A 238 33.02 6.83 -3.48
C THR A 238 33.19 5.41 -2.92
N ARG A 239 32.33 4.46 -3.31
CA ARG A 239 32.30 3.10 -2.73
C ARG A 239 32.80 2.01 -3.68
N GLY A 240 32.95 2.34 -4.96
CA GLY A 240 33.30 1.40 -6.01
C GLY A 240 32.11 0.56 -6.46
N TRP A 241 32.41 -0.67 -6.85
CA TRP A 241 31.44 -1.61 -7.41
C TRP A 241 30.65 -2.35 -6.34
N GLY A 242 29.41 -2.71 -6.66
CA GLY A 242 28.65 -3.68 -5.91
C GLY A 242 27.66 -4.42 -6.79
N ALA A 243 27.18 -5.54 -6.26
CA ALA A 243 26.21 -6.38 -6.92
C ALA A 243 25.18 -6.85 -5.90
N ARG A 244 23.90 -6.80 -6.25
CA ARG A 244 22.80 -7.23 -5.39
C ARG A 244 21.94 -8.23 -6.14
N SER A 245 21.77 -9.40 -5.55
CA SER A 245 20.87 -10.45 -6.01
C SER A 245 19.72 -10.54 -5.01
N TRP A 246 18.50 -10.31 -5.47
CA TRP A 246 17.30 -10.38 -4.63
C TRP A 246 16.29 -11.32 -5.27
N ILE A 247 15.72 -12.21 -4.46
CA ILE A 247 14.69 -13.15 -4.86
C ILE A 247 13.57 -13.02 -3.84
N GLY A 248 12.34 -12.78 -4.31
CA GLY A 248 11.18 -12.72 -3.45
C GLY A 248 10.02 -13.51 -4.00
N ALA A 249 9.31 -14.20 -3.13
CA ALA A 249 8.10 -14.94 -3.47
C ALA A 249 6.98 -14.50 -2.54
N ASN A 250 5.77 -14.42 -3.07
CA ASN A 250 4.59 -14.11 -2.27
C ASN A 250 3.41 -15.00 -2.65
N ARG A 251 2.52 -15.22 -1.67
CA ARG A 251 1.29 -15.96 -1.87
C ARG A 251 0.18 -15.52 -0.94
N ALA A 252 -1.06 -15.68 -1.38
CA ALA A 252 -2.20 -15.67 -0.47
C ALA A 252 -2.24 -16.98 0.35
N VAL A 253 -2.47 -16.88 1.66
CA VAL A 253 -2.52 -18.04 2.58
C VAL A 253 -3.94 -18.27 3.13
N GLY A 254 -4.92 -17.44 2.72
CA GLY A 254 -6.31 -17.51 3.17
C GLY A 254 -6.60 -16.58 4.36
N ASN A 255 -7.88 -16.41 4.71
CA ASN A 255 -8.34 -15.54 5.80
C ASN A 255 -7.80 -14.09 5.76
N GLY A 256 -7.58 -13.58 4.55
CA GLY A 256 -7.01 -12.25 4.30
C GLY A 256 -5.51 -12.11 4.53
N TRP A 257 -4.80 -13.21 4.83
CA TRP A 257 -3.34 -13.21 4.98
C TRP A 257 -2.64 -13.35 3.63
N ARG A 258 -1.60 -12.54 3.44
CA ARG A 258 -0.64 -12.66 2.34
C ARG A 258 0.76 -12.84 2.92
N PHE A 259 1.40 -13.93 2.55
CA PHE A 259 2.75 -14.27 2.97
C PHE A 259 3.76 -13.82 1.92
N TYR A 260 4.90 -13.34 2.39
CA TYR A 260 6.04 -12.92 1.60
C TYR A 260 7.29 -13.55 2.18
N THR A 261 8.19 -13.94 1.30
CA THR A 261 9.55 -14.34 1.67
C THR A 261 10.52 -13.71 0.69
N SER A 262 11.63 -13.20 1.20
CA SER A 262 12.72 -12.69 0.37
C SER A 262 14.07 -13.21 0.85
N SER A 263 14.95 -13.40 -0.12
CA SER A 263 16.35 -13.73 0.05
C SER A 263 17.16 -12.68 -0.70
N GLU A 264 18.07 -12.04 0.02
CA GLU A 264 18.94 -11.00 -0.52
C GLU A 264 20.40 -11.36 -0.29
N LEU A 265 21.23 -11.14 -1.31
CA LEU A 265 22.66 -11.28 -1.25
C LEU A 265 23.31 -10.06 -1.92
N GLU A 266 24.11 -9.33 -1.17
CA GLU A 266 24.77 -8.10 -1.61
C GLU A 266 26.29 -8.25 -1.50
N TRP A 267 27.00 -8.03 -2.60
CA TRP A 267 28.46 -7.97 -2.66
C TRP A 267 28.93 -6.53 -2.57
N LEU A 268 29.78 -6.25 -1.58
CA LEU A 268 30.37 -4.94 -1.33
C LEU A 268 31.87 -5.00 -1.67
N HIS A 269 32.29 -4.33 -2.75
CA HIS A 269 33.70 -4.36 -3.17
C HIS A 269 34.64 -3.64 -2.19
N SER A 270 34.20 -2.52 -1.58
CA SER A 270 34.99 -1.76 -0.60
C SER A 270 35.45 -2.62 0.58
N ASP A 271 34.54 -3.46 1.06
CA ASP A 271 34.72 -4.26 2.28
C ASP A 271 35.10 -5.72 1.95
N ARG A 272 35.07 -6.09 0.66
CA ARG A 272 35.33 -7.44 0.14
C ARG A 272 34.53 -8.52 0.88
N LYS A 273 33.27 -8.22 1.14
CA LYS A 273 32.34 -9.09 1.86
C LYS A 273 31.01 -9.21 1.12
N PHE A 274 30.34 -10.33 1.37
CA PHE A 274 28.92 -10.48 1.10
C PHE A 274 28.13 -10.19 2.37
N GLU A 275 27.02 -9.49 2.22
CA GLU A 275 25.95 -9.39 3.21
C GLU A 275 24.75 -10.17 2.69
N ALA A 276 24.07 -10.91 3.55
CA ALA A 276 22.91 -11.70 3.21
C ALA A 276 21.77 -11.41 4.17
N ALA A 277 20.55 -11.39 3.65
CA ALA A 277 19.34 -11.29 4.44
C ALA A 277 18.32 -12.33 3.97
N GLN A 278 17.66 -12.97 4.92
CA GLN A 278 16.48 -13.78 4.69
C GLN A 278 15.34 -13.20 5.50
N VAL A 279 14.24 -12.84 4.84
CA VAL A 279 13.08 -12.22 5.48
C VAL A 279 11.85 -13.07 5.20
N PHE A 280 11.04 -13.25 6.24
CA PHE A 280 9.70 -13.80 6.16
C PHE A 280 8.75 -12.76 6.74
N SER A 281 7.69 -12.44 6.01
CA SER A 281 6.65 -11.56 6.52
C SER A 281 5.28 -12.05 6.13
N ALA A 282 4.29 -11.71 6.94
CA ALA A 282 2.90 -11.95 6.62
C ALA A 282 2.14 -10.66 6.84
N ASN A 283 1.34 -10.25 5.87
CA ASN A 283 0.51 -9.05 5.96
C ASN A 283 -0.95 -9.47 6.05
N LYS A 284 -1.69 -8.79 6.94
CA LYS A 284 -3.14 -8.90 7.00
C LYS A 284 -3.76 -7.53 7.22
N ARG A 285 -4.74 -7.22 6.38
CA ARG A 285 -5.66 -6.12 6.60
C ARG A 285 -6.68 -6.54 7.66
N LEU A 286 -6.70 -5.84 8.79
CA LEU A 286 -7.65 -6.11 9.88
C LEU A 286 -8.98 -5.41 9.62
N ASN A 287 -8.95 -4.18 9.10
CA ASN A 287 -10.13 -3.41 8.68
C ASN A 287 -9.78 -2.39 7.57
N ASN A 288 -10.69 -1.45 7.27
CA ASN A 288 -10.46 -0.45 6.22
C ASN A 288 -9.31 0.54 6.53
N ARG A 289 -8.86 0.61 7.79
CA ARG A 289 -7.86 1.57 8.27
C ARG A 289 -6.61 0.91 8.86
N SER A 290 -6.66 -0.36 9.25
CA SER A 290 -5.56 -1.01 9.97
C SER A 290 -5.04 -2.26 9.27
N THR A 291 -3.72 -2.37 9.29
CA THR A 291 -2.96 -3.47 8.71
C THR A 291 -1.90 -3.91 9.70
N VAL A 292 -1.73 -5.22 9.83
CA VAL A 292 -0.69 -5.82 10.66
C VAL A 292 0.28 -6.61 9.79
N THR A 293 1.58 -6.42 10.04
CA THR A 293 2.66 -7.10 9.32
C THR A 293 3.69 -7.64 10.30
N PRO A 294 3.51 -8.85 10.86
CA PRO A 294 4.60 -9.57 11.50
C PRO A 294 5.72 -9.90 10.51
N ARG A 295 6.96 -9.78 10.97
CA ARG A 295 8.17 -10.07 10.20
C ARG A 295 9.20 -10.79 11.07
N LEU A 296 9.91 -11.71 10.43
CA LEU A 296 11.04 -12.46 10.97
C LEU A 296 12.18 -12.34 9.98
N ALA A 297 13.39 -12.11 10.46
CA ALA A 297 14.54 -12.06 9.57
C ALA A 297 15.82 -12.60 10.20
N ALA A 298 16.70 -13.07 9.33
CA ALA A 298 18.05 -13.49 9.64
C ALA A 298 19.02 -12.73 8.75
N LEU A 299 20.05 -12.15 9.36
CA LEU A 299 21.11 -11.40 8.68
C LEU A 299 22.43 -12.15 8.80
N GLY A 300 23.28 -12.07 7.77
CA GLY A 300 24.59 -12.71 7.77
C GLY A 300 25.60 -11.94 6.95
N GLU A 301 26.88 -12.23 7.18
CA GLU A 301 27.99 -11.68 6.41
C GLU A 301 29.07 -12.74 6.16
N SER A 302 29.86 -12.57 5.12
CA SER A 302 30.89 -13.54 4.72
C SER A 302 32.26 -13.32 5.36
N GLN A 303 32.53 -12.16 5.95
CA GLN A 303 33.83 -11.84 6.56
C GLN A 303 33.71 -11.78 8.09
N PRO A 304 34.70 -12.32 8.85
CA PRO A 304 35.89 -13.03 8.40
C PRO A 304 35.61 -14.47 7.91
N SER A 305 34.44 -15.00 8.21
CA SER A 305 33.87 -16.23 7.65
C SER A 305 32.35 -16.09 7.68
N TRP A 306 31.63 -16.93 6.94
CA TRP A 306 30.17 -16.91 6.94
C TRP A 306 29.61 -17.05 8.36
N ARG A 307 28.94 -15.99 8.82
CA ARG A 307 28.37 -15.92 10.16
C ARG A 307 27.08 -15.11 10.14
N THR A 308 26.10 -15.55 10.92
CA THR A 308 24.89 -14.77 11.18
C THR A 308 25.24 -13.53 11.99
N THR A 309 24.87 -12.33 11.55
CA THR A 309 25.15 -11.08 12.28
C THR A 309 24.05 -10.76 13.28
N SER A 310 22.78 -11.03 12.94
CA SER A 310 21.64 -10.76 13.81
C SER A 310 20.40 -11.55 13.37
N TYR A 311 19.48 -11.77 14.31
CA TYR A 311 18.10 -12.15 14.04
C TYR A 311 17.18 -11.05 14.55
N PHE A 312 16.06 -10.80 13.88
CA PHE A 312 15.04 -9.91 14.42
C PHE A 312 13.63 -10.41 14.17
N VAL A 313 12.77 -10.04 15.10
CA VAL A 313 11.32 -10.23 15.03
C VAL A 313 10.69 -8.87 15.26
N ASP A 314 9.81 -8.45 14.35
CA ASP A 314 9.06 -7.22 14.53
C ASP A 314 7.61 -7.38 14.06
N MET A 315 6.77 -6.45 14.50
CA MET A 315 5.38 -6.41 14.10
C MET A 315 5.01 -4.97 13.79
N THR A 316 4.79 -4.66 12.51
CA THR A 316 4.29 -3.34 12.12
C THR A 316 2.78 -3.33 12.23
N TRP A 317 2.24 -2.52 13.14
CA TRP A 317 0.83 -2.15 13.15
C TRP A 317 0.67 -0.77 12.51
N ARG A 318 0.16 -0.74 11.29
CA ARG A 318 -0.09 0.48 10.52
C ARG A 318 -1.56 0.84 10.60
N TYR A 319 -1.85 2.09 10.97
CA TYR A 319 -3.18 2.63 11.10
C TYR A 319 -3.32 3.91 10.27
N ARG A 320 -4.34 3.96 9.43
CA ARG A 320 -4.71 5.10 8.60
C ARG A 320 -5.49 6.10 9.45
N LEU A 321 -4.82 7.16 9.87
CA LEU A 321 -5.38 8.19 10.74
C LEU A 321 -6.39 9.07 9.99
N TYR A 322 -6.05 9.47 8.77
CA TYR A 322 -6.90 10.37 7.99
C TYR A 322 -6.74 10.16 6.49
N GLU A 323 -7.89 9.99 5.82
CA GLU A 323 -8.00 9.75 4.38
C GLU A 323 -6.93 8.78 3.87
N ASP A 324 -6.24 9.11 2.79
CA ASP A 324 -5.34 8.21 2.07
C ASP A 324 -3.88 8.67 2.21
N TRP A 325 -3.65 9.72 3.01
CA TRP A 325 -2.37 10.42 3.08
C TRP A 325 -1.73 10.38 4.46
N LEU A 326 -2.49 10.25 5.56
CA LEU A 326 -1.94 10.26 6.93
C LEU A 326 -2.02 8.89 7.59
N PHE A 327 -0.85 8.37 8.00
CA PHE A 327 -0.70 7.07 8.65
C PHE A 327 0.09 7.19 9.95
N ALA A 328 -0.22 6.34 10.90
CA ALA A 328 0.60 6.06 12.07
C ALA A 328 1.04 4.61 12.06
N GLU A 329 2.24 4.34 12.53
CA GLU A 329 2.79 3.00 12.69
C GLU A 329 3.31 2.83 14.11
N LEU A 330 3.01 1.67 14.71
CA LEU A 330 3.63 1.21 15.93
C LEU A 330 4.37 -0.10 15.62
N ILE A 331 5.66 -0.12 15.89
CA ILE A 331 6.55 -1.22 15.50
C ILE A 331 7.33 -1.67 16.74
N PRO A 332 6.75 -2.52 17.59
CA PRO A 332 7.53 -3.28 18.55
C PRO A 332 8.44 -4.26 17.83
N ALA A 333 9.66 -4.40 18.36
CA ALA A 333 10.65 -5.29 17.81
C ALA A 333 11.56 -5.87 18.89
N LEU A 334 12.12 -7.03 18.54
CA LEU A 334 13.11 -7.73 19.33
C LEU A 334 14.26 -8.11 18.40
N GLU A 335 15.45 -7.63 18.71
CA GLU A 335 16.67 -7.94 17.98
C GLU A 335 17.59 -8.83 18.83
N PHE A 336 18.29 -9.76 18.18
CA PHE A 336 19.29 -10.63 18.79
C PHE A 336 20.63 -10.46 18.05
N PRO A 337 21.39 -9.38 18.30
CA PRO A 337 22.67 -9.12 17.62
C PRO A 337 23.77 -10.05 18.14
N ARG A 338 24.61 -10.57 17.22
CA ARG A 338 25.77 -11.41 17.57
C ARG A 338 26.75 -10.67 18.49
N GLU A 339 26.94 -9.37 18.29
CA GLU A 339 27.87 -8.55 19.07
C GLU A 339 27.55 -8.56 20.57
N GLN A 340 26.26 -8.76 20.91
CA GLN A 340 25.80 -8.93 22.28
C GLN A 340 25.55 -10.40 22.64
N SER A 341 26.23 -11.33 21.97
CA SER A 341 26.05 -12.78 22.14
C SER A 341 24.61 -13.26 21.94
N PHE A 342 23.89 -12.65 21.00
CA PHE A 342 22.47 -12.90 20.74
C PHE A 342 21.56 -12.64 21.95
N LYS A 343 21.96 -11.72 22.83
CA LYS A 343 21.06 -11.20 23.87
C LYS A 343 19.96 -10.36 23.23
N ASP A 344 18.76 -10.47 23.78
CA ASP A 344 17.59 -9.75 23.32
C ASP A 344 17.72 -8.24 23.54
N GLN A 345 17.38 -7.48 22.51
CA GLN A 345 17.32 -6.02 22.49
C GLN A 345 15.93 -5.62 22.02
N ALA A 346 15.11 -5.19 22.97
CA ALA A 346 13.75 -4.72 22.67
C ALA A 346 13.80 -3.27 22.21
N SER A 347 13.06 -2.97 21.15
CA SER A 347 12.81 -1.59 20.72
C SER A 347 11.36 -1.37 20.30
N VAL A 348 10.92 -0.12 20.41
CA VAL A 348 9.60 0.30 19.92
C VAL A 348 9.80 1.55 19.09
N ILE A 349 9.30 1.51 17.87
CA ILE A 349 9.26 2.66 16.97
C ILE A 349 7.81 3.11 16.85
N PHE A 350 7.58 4.39 17.08
CA PHE A 350 6.34 5.06 16.71
C PHE A 350 6.63 5.98 15.53
N ARG A 351 5.88 5.83 14.44
CA ARG A 351 6.06 6.63 13.23
C ARG A 351 4.76 7.29 12.84
N ILE A 352 4.82 8.56 12.41
CA ILE A 352 3.73 9.23 11.71
C ILE A 352 4.22 9.53 10.29
N GLU A 353 3.43 9.17 9.29
CA GLU A 353 3.77 9.34 7.88
C GLU A 353 2.68 10.11 7.15
N MET A 354 3.11 11.03 6.30
CA MET A 354 2.27 11.84 5.43
C MET A 354 2.71 11.61 3.99
N TYR A 355 1.77 11.23 3.13
CA TYR A 355 1.98 10.95 1.71
C TYR A 355 1.25 11.97 0.85
N PHE A 356 1.99 12.69 0.02
CA PHE A 356 1.46 13.64 -0.96
C PHE A 356 1.79 13.12 -2.35
N SER A 357 0.80 12.73 -3.14
CA SER A 357 1.00 12.27 -4.53
C SER A 357 -0.01 12.93 -5.49
N GLY A 358 0.40 13.11 -6.74
CA GLY A 358 -0.41 13.73 -7.79
C GLY A 358 -1.60 12.87 -8.26
N THR A 359 -1.55 11.56 -8.02
CA THR A 359 -2.62 10.64 -8.39
C THR A 359 -2.74 9.52 -7.35
N ILE A 360 -3.48 9.74 -6.28
CA ILE A 360 -4.01 8.62 -5.49
C ILE A 360 -5.25 8.15 -6.24
N GLU A 361 -5.14 7.06 -7.00
CA GLU A 361 -6.33 6.37 -7.52
C GLU A 361 -7.22 6.02 -6.31
N ARG A 362 -8.36 6.72 -6.18
CA ARG A 362 -9.46 6.28 -5.33
C ARG A 362 -10.01 5.00 -5.93
N LYS A 363 -9.66 3.85 -5.34
CA LYS A 363 -10.37 2.59 -5.57
C LYS A 363 -11.22 2.23 -4.38
#